data_AF-A0A835RKJ4-F1
#
_entry.id   AF-A0A835RKJ4-F1
#
_cell.length_a   1.000
_cell.length_b   1.000
_cell.length_c   1.000
_cell.angle_alpha   90.00
_cell.angle_beta   90.00
_cell.angle_gamma   90.00
#
_symmetry.space_group_name_H-M   'P 1'
#
loop_
_entity.id
_entity.type
_entity.pdbx_description
1 polymer ?
#
loop_
_entity_poly.entity_id
_entity_poly.type
_entity_poly.pdbx_seq_one_letter_code
_entity_poly.pdbx_strand_id
1 'polypeptide(L)'
;MSSQKKRNFKIEAFKHRVEVDPKYAEKTWKILEHAIHEIYNHNASGLSFEELYRNAYNMVLHKYGEKLYAGLVTTMTWHLREMSKSIEAAPGDLFLEELNRKWADHNKALQMIRDILMYMDRTFVPTSHKTPVHELGLNLWRDNIIHYSKIQTRLVSTLLELILKERTGEVINRGLMRNISKMLMDLGPSVYQEDFEKPFLEVSASFYSGESQQFIECCDCGEYLKKAERRLNEEMERVSQYLDAKTETKITHVVEKEMIANHMQRLVHMENSGLVNMLVNDKYDDLSRMYNLFRRVPEGLSTIRDVMTSHLRETGKQLVTDPDKLRDPVDFVQRLLNEKDKHDKIVSSAFNNDKTFQNALNSSFEYFINLNNRSPEFISLYVDDKLRKGLKGVSEEDVEIVLDKVMMLFRYLQEKDVFEKYYKQHLAKRLLSGKTVSDDAERSLIVKLKTECGYQFTSKLEGMFTDMKTSQDTMQGFMRAKQHWILQMAQP
;
A
#
# COMPACT_ATOMS: atom_id res chain seq x y z
N MET A 1 7.60 -39.89 -85.39
CA MET A 1 7.27 -41.07 -84.57
C MET A 1 7.80 -40.80 -83.16
N SER A 2 7.13 -40.86 -82.03
CA SER A 2 5.74 -41.05 -81.62
C SER A 2 5.67 -40.46 -80.20
N SER A 3 4.83 -39.44 -79.97
CA SER A 3 4.66 -38.83 -78.65
C SER A 3 3.88 -39.80 -77.75
N GLN A 4 4.55 -40.46 -76.79
CA GLN A 4 3.89 -41.34 -75.82
C GLN A 4 2.94 -40.52 -74.93
N LYS A 5 1.63 -40.69 -75.17
CA LYS A 5 0.56 -40.15 -74.32
C LYS A 5 0.71 -40.68 -72.90
N LYS A 6 0.86 -39.78 -71.91
CA LYS A 6 0.63 -40.08 -70.49
C LYS A 6 -0.81 -40.61 -70.33
N ARG A 7 -0.95 -41.89 -69.98
CA ARG A 7 -2.25 -42.46 -69.58
C ARG A 7 -2.61 -41.90 -68.21
N ASN A 8 -3.63 -41.04 -68.15
CA ASN A 8 -4.30 -40.71 -66.89
C ASN A 8 -4.97 -41.97 -66.36
N PHE A 9 -4.51 -42.47 -65.22
CA PHE A 9 -5.23 -43.50 -64.46
C PHE A 9 -6.53 -42.88 -63.93
N LYS A 10 -7.67 -43.26 -64.51
CA LYS A 10 -8.99 -43.08 -63.90
C LYS A 10 -9.25 -44.30 -63.02
N ILE A 11 -9.26 -44.11 -61.71
CA ILE A 11 -9.80 -45.12 -60.79
C ILE A 11 -11.32 -45.10 -60.99
N GLU A 12 -11.88 -46.17 -61.55
CA GLU A 12 -13.33 -46.35 -61.58
C GLU A 12 -13.85 -46.48 -60.14
N ALA A 13 -14.89 -45.71 -59.81
CA ALA A 13 -15.50 -45.79 -58.49
C ALA A 13 -16.01 -47.21 -58.24
N PHE A 14 -15.50 -47.86 -57.19
CA PHE A 14 -16.06 -49.12 -56.69
C PHE A 14 -17.57 -48.92 -56.45
N LYS A 15 -18.41 -49.62 -57.21
CA LYS A 15 -19.89 -49.55 -57.17
C LYS A 15 -20.51 -50.25 -55.94
N HIS A 16 -19.76 -50.38 -54.86
CA HIS A 16 -20.30 -50.74 -53.55
C HIS A 16 -20.04 -49.54 -52.64
N ARG A 17 -21.09 -48.73 -52.38
CA ARG A 17 -21.11 -47.97 -51.15
C ARG A 17 -21.02 -49.01 -50.04
N VAL A 18 -19.94 -49.01 -49.27
CA VAL A 18 -19.92 -49.70 -47.99
C VAL A 18 -20.94 -48.95 -47.13
N GLU A 19 -22.20 -49.37 -47.19
CA GLU A 19 -23.22 -48.93 -46.25
C GLU A 19 -22.83 -49.53 -44.90
N VAL A 20 -22.25 -48.69 -44.06
CA VAL A 20 -21.96 -49.03 -42.68
C VAL A 20 -23.29 -49.36 -42.02
N ASP A 21 -23.43 -50.60 -41.53
CA ASP A 21 -24.63 -51.12 -40.85
C ASP A 21 -25.20 -50.07 -39.88
N PRO A 22 -26.49 -49.71 -39.95
CA PRO A 22 -27.11 -48.78 -38.99
C PRO A 22 -26.89 -49.18 -37.52
N LYS A 23 -26.69 -50.49 -37.25
CA LYS A 23 -26.37 -51.02 -35.91
C LYS A 23 -24.89 -50.90 -35.54
N TYR A 24 -23.99 -50.60 -36.49
CA TYR A 24 -22.57 -50.39 -36.22
C TYR A 24 -22.36 -49.21 -35.26
N ALA A 25 -23.00 -48.07 -35.53
CA ALA A 25 -22.87 -46.89 -34.68
C ALA A 25 -23.34 -47.15 -33.24
N GLU A 26 -24.39 -47.96 -33.07
CA GLU A 26 -24.91 -48.34 -31.75
C GLU A 26 -23.95 -49.29 -31.01
N LYS A 27 -23.43 -50.31 -31.69
CA LYS A 27 -22.48 -51.26 -31.11
C LYS A 27 -21.18 -50.57 -30.71
N THR A 28 -20.63 -49.74 -31.59
CA THR A 28 -19.38 -49.00 -31.33
C THR A 28 -19.57 -47.97 -30.22
N TRP A 29 -20.71 -47.29 -30.17
CA TRP A 29 -21.04 -46.39 -29.06
C TRP A 29 -21.08 -47.15 -27.72
N LYS A 30 -21.74 -48.31 -27.64
CA LYS A 30 -21.79 -49.09 -26.40
C LYS A 30 -20.41 -49.51 -25.88
N ILE A 31 -19.46 -49.79 -26.77
CA ILE A 31 -18.07 -50.08 -26.39
C ILE A 31 -17.41 -48.85 -25.77
N LEU A 32 -17.58 -47.68 -26.40
CA LEU A 32 -17.04 -46.41 -25.90
C LEU A 32 -17.70 -45.97 -24.59
N GLU A 33 -19.02 -46.10 -24.48
CA GLU A 33 -19.80 -45.84 -23.28
C GLU A 33 -19.34 -46.72 -22.12
N HIS A 34 -19.18 -48.03 -22.35
CA HIS A 34 -18.63 -48.95 -21.35
C HIS A 34 -17.22 -48.56 -20.91
N ALA A 35 -16.35 -48.19 -21.86
CA ALA A 35 -15.01 -47.71 -21.52
C ALA A 35 -15.04 -46.42 -20.67
N ILE A 36 -15.95 -45.49 -20.96
CA ILE A 36 -16.15 -44.27 -20.15
C ILE A 36 -16.60 -44.67 -18.73
N HIS A 37 -17.50 -45.64 -18.57
CA HIS A 37 -17.87 -46.16 -17.25
C HIS A 37 -16.68 -46.76 -16.51
N GLU A 38 -15.86 -47.59 -17.16
CA GLU A 38 -14.66 -48.17 -16.54
C GLU A 38 -13.62 -47.11 -16.14
N ILE A 39 -13.47 -46.05 -16.94
CA ILE A 39 -12.60 -44.91 -16.60
C ILE A 39 -13.07 -44.21 -15.32
N TYR A 40 -14.37 -43.88 -15.22
CA TYR A 40 -14.94 -43.26 -14.02
C TYR A 40 -14.94 -44.19 -12.80
N ASN A 41 -14.99 -45.51 -13.01
CA ASN A 41 -14.87 -46.52 -11.96
C ASN A 41 -13.42 -46.85 -11.56
N HIS A 42 -12.43 -46.12 -12.08
CA HIS A 42 -10.99 -46.33 -11.85
C HIS A 42 -10.43 -47.68 -12.35
N ASN A 43 -11.09 -48.31 -13.32
CA ASN A 43 -10.70 -49.59 -13.91
C ASN A 43 -10.06 -49.45 -15.30
N ALA A 44 -9.37 -48.33 -15.56
CA ALA A 44 -8.83 -48.02 -16.89
C ALA A 44 -7.68 -48.93 -17.37
N SER A 45 -7.05 -49.71 -16.48
CA SER A 45 -5.88 -50.55 -16.81
C SER A 45 -6.18 -51.71 -17.77
N GLY A 46 -7.45 -52.13 -17.86
CA GLY A 46 -7.88 -53.19 -18.77
C GLY A 46 -8.27 -52.69 -20.17
N LEU A 47 -8.23 -51.38 -20.41
CA LEU A 47 -8.72 -50.77 -21.65
C LEU A 47 -7.60 -50.59 -22.67
N SER A 48 -7.89 -50.94 -23.93
CA SER A 48 -7.01 -50.61 -25.06
C SER A 48 -7.34 -49.23 -25.61
N PHE A 49 -6.56 -48.21 -25.20
CA PHE A 49 -6.75 -46.82 -25.65
C PHE A 49 -6.63 -46.66 -27.18
N GLU A 50 -5.80 -47.47 -27.83
CA GLU A 50 -5.67 -47.47 -29.29
C GLU A 50 -6.95 -47.96 -29.97
N GLU A 51 -7.56 -49.03 -29.47
CA GLU A 51 -8.81 -49.57 -30.01
C GLU A 51 -9.97 -48.60 -29.78
N LEU A 52 -10.04 -48.00 -28.59
CA LEU A 52 -11.05 -47.00 -28.26
C LEU A 52 -10.90 -45.74 -29.13
N TYR A 53 -9.68 -45.26 -29.33
CA TYR A 53 -9.40 -44.15 -30.24
C TYR A 53 -9.82 -44.49 -31.68
N ARG A 54 -9.49 -45.69 -32.18
CA ARG A 54 -9.89 -46.15 -33.53
C ARG A 54 -11.41 -46.23 -33.68
N ASN A 55 -12.11 -46.70 -32.65
CA ASN A 55 -13.57 -46.76 -32.61
C ASN A 55 -14.19 -45.36 -32.67
N ALA A 56 -13.70 -44.42 -31.86
CA ALA A 56 -14.13 -43.02 -31.89
C ALA A 56 -13.84 -42.35 -33.24
N TYR A 57 -12.64 -42.58 -33.80
CA TYR A 57 -12.23 -42.12 -35.12
C TYR A 57 -13.20 -42.58 -36.21
N ASN A 58 -13.51 -43.89 -36.25
CA ASN A 58 -14.42 -44.46 -37.23
C ASN A 58 -15.84 -43.90 -37.10
N MET A 59 -16.33 -43.65 -35.87
CA MET A 59 -17.64 -43.02 -35.67
C MET A 59 -17.71 -41.62 -36.27
N VAL A 60 -16.67 -40.80 -36.07
CA VAL A 60 -16.62 -39.45 -36.66
C VAL A 60 -16.49 -39.53 -38.19
N LEU A 61 -15.61 -40.41 -38.70
CA LEU A 61 -15.38 -40.60 -40.14
C LEU A 61 -16.68 -41.00 -40.87
N HIS A 62 -17.50 -41.86 -40.25
CA HIS A 62 -18.77 -42.32 -40.81
C HIS A 62 -19.95 -41.39 -40.52
N LYS A 63 -19.70 -40.11 -40.18
CA LYS A 63 -20.71 -39.06 -39.93
C LYS A 63 -21.62 -39.31 -38.71
N TYR A 64 -21.19 -40.12 -37.74
CA TYR A 64 -21.90 -40.34 -36.48
C TYR A 64 -21.38 -39.44 -35.32
N GLY A 65 -20.71 -38.32 -35.65
CA GLY A 65 -20.13 -37.41 -34.66
C GLY A 65 -21.13 -36.78 -33.68
N GLU A 66 -22.32 -36.37 -34.13
CA GLU A 66 -23.36 -35.81 -33.24
C GLU A 66 -23.84 -36.85 -32.22
N LYS A 67 -24.00 -38.11 -32.65
CA LYS A 67 -24.40 -39.20 -31.76
C LYS A 67 -23.33 -39.50 -30.72
N LEU A 68 -22.06 -39.51 -31.14
CA LEU A 68 -20.91 -39.68 -30.23
C LEU A 68 -20.86 -38.54 -29.19
N TYR A 69 -21.02 -37.29 -29.63
CA TYR A 69 -21.00 -36.13 -28.74
C TYR A 69 -22.18 -36.13 -27.75
N ALA A 70 -23.41 -36.38 -28.22
CA ALA A 70 -24.59 -36.44 -27.37
C ALA A 70 -24.54 -37.61 -26.37
N GLY A 71 -24.02 -38.76 -26.81
CA GLY A 71 -23.78 -39.91 -25.94
C GLY A 71 -22.76 -39.59 -24.85
N LEU A 72 -21.66 -38.93 -25.20
CA LEU A 72 -20.65 -38.47 -24.25
C LEU A 72 -21.24 -37.56 -23.19
N VAL A 73 -21.98 -36.53 -23.61
CA VAL A 73 -22.66 -35.59 -22.70
C VAL A 73 -23.57 -36.34 -21.73
N THR A 74 -24.39 -37.26 -22.24
CA THR A 74 -25.33 -38.05 -21.42
C THR A 74 -24.61 -38.90 -20.38
N THR A 75 -23.57 -39.62 -20.81
CA THR A 75 -22.79 -40.54 -19.96
C THR A 75 -22.04 -39.77 -18.87
N MET A 76 -21.35 -38.69 -19.23
CA MET A 76 -20.65 -37.83 -18.27
C MET A 76 -21.63 -37.18 -17.28
N THR A 77 -22.76 -36.68 -17.76
CA THR A 77 -23.80 -36.09 -16.90
C THR A 77 -24.33 -37.09 -15.88
N TRP A 78 -24.52 -38.36 -16.28
CA TRP A 78 -24.95 -39.42 -15.37
C TRP A 78 -23.92 -39.63 -14.24
N HIS A 79 -22.64 -39.79 -14.57
CA HIS A 79 -21.57 -39.94 -13.57
C HIS A 79 -21.48 -38.73 -12.64
N LEU A 80 -21.54 -37.51 -13.19
CA LEU A 80 -21.49 -36.29 -12.39
C LEU A 80 -22.68 -36.16 -11.43
N ARG A 81 -23.87 -36.64 -11.80
CA ARG A 81 -25.03 -36.67 -10.91
C ARG A 81 -24.86 -37.69 -9.78
N GLU A 82 -24.26 -38.85 -10.04
CA GLU A 82 -23.93 -39.81 -8.97
C GLU A 82 -22.84 -39.26 -8.05
N MET A 83 -21.82 -38.59 -8.59
CA MET A 83 -20.80 -37.89 -7.80
C MET A 83 -21.43 -36.77 -6.96
N SER A 84 -22.37 -36.00 -7.51
CA SER A 84 -23.12 -34.96 -6.81
C SER A 84 -23.86 -35.50 -5.58
N LYS A 85 -24.55 -36.64 -5.70
CA LYS A 85 -25.20 -37.31 -4.56
C LYS A 85 -24.20 -37.72 -3.47
N SER A 86 -23.03 -38.24 -3.86
CA SER A 86 -21.95 -38.60 -2.93
C SER A 86 -21.42 -37.39 -2.18
N ILE A 87 -21.21 -36.27 -2.89
CA ILE A 87 -20.74 -35.00 -2.32
C ILE A 87 -21.79 -34.41 -1.39
N GLU A 88 -23.07 -34.42 -1.78
CA GLU A 88 -24.18 -33.93 -0.97
C GLU A 88 -24.28 -34.72 0.35
N ALA A 89 -24.14 -36.04 0.29
CA ALA A 89 -24.23 -36.94 1.45
C ALA A 89 -23.01 -36.86 2.40
N ALA A 90 -21.91 -36.24 1.99
CA ALA A 90 -20.71 -36.13 2.81
C ALA A 90 -20.99 -35.32 4.10
N PRO A 91 -20.48 -35.75 5.27
CA PRO A 91 -20.67 -35.03 6.53
C PRO A 91 -19.91 -33.69 6.56
N GLY A 92 -20.30 -32.80 7.47
CA GLY A 92 -19.84 -31.40 7.58
C GLY A 92 -18.38 -31.18 7.22
N ASP A 93 -17.48 -31.72 8.04
CA ASP A 93 -16.03 -31.46 7.93
C ASP A 93 -15.36 -32.14 6.74
N LEU A 94 -15.93 -33.25 6.23
CA LEU A 94 -15.37 -34.01 5.11
C LEU A 94 -15.90 -33.54 3.74
N PHE A 95 -16.84 -32.61 3.72
CA PHE A 95 -17.49 -32.16 2.48
C PHE A 95 -16.51 -31.60 1.46
N LEU A 96 -15.62 -30.69 1.87
CA LEU A 96 -14.64 -30.10 0.97
C LEU A 96 -13.58 -31.12 0.52
N GLU A 97 -13.21 -32.05 1.39
CA GLU A 97 -12.27 -33.14 1.05
C GLU A 97 -12.86 -34.06 -0.02
N GLU A 98 -14.12 -34.45 0.15
CA GLU A 98 -14.84 -35.29 -0.81
C GLU A 98 -15.04 -34.54 -2.14
N LEU A 99 -15.42 -33.26 -2.10
CA LEU A 99 -15.53 -32.42 -3.29
C LEU A 99 -14.19 -32.33 -4.05
N ASN A 100 -13.10 -32.05 -3.33
CA ASN A 100 -11.76 -31.95 -3.91
C ASN A 100 -11.28 -33.29 -4.51
N ARG A 101 -11.56 -34.40 -3.81
CA ARG A 101 -11.22 -35.75 -4.29
C ARG A 101 -11.99 -36.08 -5.57
N LYS A 102 -13.31 -35.84 -5.57
CA LYS A 102 -14.18 -36.07 -6.73
C LYS A 102 -13.80 -35.17 -7.91
N TRP A 103 -13.37 -33.94 -7.65
CA TRP A 103 -12.83 -33.05 -8.68
C TRP A 103 -11.55 -33.61 -9.31
N ALA A 104 -10.63 -34.13 -8.49
CA ALA A 104 -9.41 -34.77 -8.98
C ALA A 104 -9.71 -36.04 -9.79
N ASP A 105 -10.67 -36.85 -9.34
CA ASP A 105 -11.11 -38.06 -10.03
C ASP A 105 -11.74 -37.71 -11.41
N HIS A 106 -12.61 -36.70 -11.46
CA HIS A 106 -13.21 -36.22 -12.71
C HIS A 106 -12.16 -35.69 -13.69
N ASN A 107 -11.18 -34.90 -13.23
CA ASN A 107 -10.12 -34.38 -14.11
C ASN A 107 -9.24 -35.50 -14.71
N LYS A 108 -8.91 -36.54 -13.92
CA LYS A 108 -8.18 -37.71 -14.42
C LYS A 108 -9.00 -38.44 -15.49
N ALA A 109 -10.29 -38.68 -15.23
CA ALA A 109 -11.19 -39.30 -16.18
C ALA A 109 -11.32 -38.46 -17.46
N LEU A 110 -11.50 -37.14 -17.32
CA LEU A 110 -11.61 -36.19 -18.42
C LEU A 110 -10.38 -36.19 -19.32
N GLN A 111 -9.18 -36.27 -18.75
CA GLN A 111 -7.93 -36.39 -19.51
C GLN A 111 -7.93 -37.66 -20.37
N MET A 112 -8.26 -38.82 -19.79
CA MET A 112 -8.33 -40.09 -20.52
C MET A 112 -9.38 -40.07 -21.63
N ILE A 113 -10.56 -39.52 -21.35
CA ILE A 113 -11.65 -39.39 -22.32
C ILE A 113 -11.25 -38.47 -23.48
N ARG A 114 -10.58 -37.35 -23.19
CA ARG A 114 -10.05 -36.43 -24.19
C ARG A 114 -9.04 -37.13 -25.11
N ASP A 115 -8.16 -37.96 -24.55
CA ASP A 115 -7.16 -38.69 -25.34
C ASP A 115 -7.83 -39.70 -26.29
N ILE A 116 -8.87 -40.40 -25.83
CA ILE A 116 -9.68 -41.30 -26.67
C ILE A 116 -10.41 -40.53 -27.77
N LEU A 117 -10.95 -39.34 -27.46
CA LEU A 117 -11.77 -38.54 -28.37
C LEU A 117 -11.00 -37.45 -29.13
N MET A 118 -9.67 -37.54 -29.15
CA MET A 118 -8.79 -36.52 -29.74
C MET A 118 -9.14 -36.18 -31.21
N TYR A 119 -9.57 -37.17 -32.00
CA TYR A 119 -9.98 -36.92 -33.38
C TYR A 119 -11.29 -36.13 -33.49
N MET A 120 -12.23 -36.37 -32.58
CA MET A 120 -13.50 -35.63 -32.52
C MET A 120 -13.24 -34.15 -32.21
N ASP A 121 -12.38 -33.86 -31.24
CA ASP A 121 -11.98 -32.49 -30.88
C ASP A 121 -11.30 -31.74 -32.04
N ARG A 122 -10.49 -32.44 -32.84
CA ARG A 122 -9.74 -31.83 -33.94
C ARG A 122 -10.56 -31.59 -35.21
N THR A 123 -11.59 -32.40 -35.46
CA THR A 123 -12.27 -32.43 -36.76
C THR A 123 -13.75 -32.10 -36.66
N PHE A 124 -14.47 -32.75 -35.75
CA PHE A 124 -15.91 -32.62 -35.64
C PHE A 124 -16.32 -31.37 -34.86
N VAL A 125 -15.69 -31.14 -33.71
CA VAL A 125 -16.00 -30.01 -32.82
C VAL A 125 -15.88 -28.64 -33.54
N PRO A 126 -14.82 -28.34 -34.32
CA PRO A 126 -14.72 -27.08 -35.05
C PRO A 126 -15.76 -26.96 -36.17
N THR A 127 -16.06 -28.08 -36.85
CA THR A 127 -17.00 -28.10 -37.99
C THR A 127 -18.45 -27.92 -37.54
N SER A 128 -18.80 -28.43 -36.36
CA SER A 128 -20.15 -28.35 -35.79
C SER A 128 -20.32 -27.21 -34.76
N HIS A 129 -19.30 -26.36 -34.58
CA HIS A 129 -19.28 -25.28 -33.57
C HIS A 129 -19.66 -25.75 -32.15
N LYS A 130 -19.21 -26.94 -31.74
CA LYS A 130 -19.46 -27.49 -30.40
C LYS A 130 -18.35 -27.09 -29.43
N THR A 131 -18.58 -27.33 -28.15
CA THR A 131 -17.56 -27.15 -27.10
C THR A 131 -16.59 -28.35 -27.11
N PRO A 132 -15.25 -28.13 -27.09
CA PRO A 132 -14.26 -29.19 -26.94
C PRO A 132 -14.50 -30.08 -25.71
N VAL A 133 -14.07 -31.34 -25.76
CA VAL A 133 -14.34 -32.33 -24.70
C VAL A 133 -13.89 -31.87 -23.32
N HIS A 134 -12.69 -31.26 -23.23
CA HIS A 134 -12.18 -30.75 -21.97
C HIS A 134 -13.07 -29.64 -21.39
N GLU A 135 -13.37 -28.61 -22.17
CA GLU A 135 -14.24 -27.50 -21.76
C GLU A 135 -15.67 -27.98 -21.46
N LEU A 136 -16.17 -28.96 -22.23
CA LEU A 136 -17.44 -29.60 -21.95
C LEU A 136 -17.44 -30.26 -20.57
N GLY A 137 -16.38 -31.00 -20.22
CA GLY A 137 -16.24 -31.63 -18.91
C GLY A 137 -16.24 -30.63 -17.75
N LEU A 138 -15.64 -29.45 -17.94
CA LEU A 138 -15.67 -28.35 -16.97
C LEU A 138 -17.06 -27.73 -16.85
N ASN A 139 -17.71 -27.43 -17.99
CA ASN A 139 -19.08 -26.89 -18.02
C ASN A 139 -20.08 -27.85 -17.35
N LEU A 140 -19.99 -29.15 -17.64
CA LEU A 140 -20.86 -30.15 -17.01
C LEU A 140 -20.64 -30.25 -15.49
N TRP A 141 -19.39 -30.14 -15.02
CA TRP A 141 -19.08 -30.09 -13.59
C TRP A 141 -19.70 -28.84 -12.94
N ARG A 142 -19.51 -27.66 -13.55
CA ARG A 142 -20.11 -26.41 -13.09
C ARG A 142 -21.63 -26.55 -12.94
N ASP A 143 -22.30 -26.99 -14.01
CA ASP A 143 -23.76 -26.97 -14.08
C ASP A 143 -24.42 -28.06 -13.19
N ASN A 144 -23.79 -29.23 -13.04
CA ASN A 144 -24.39 -30.37 -12.31
C ASN A 144 -23.92 -30.52 -10.85
N ILE A 145 -22.77 -29.94 -10.48
CA ILE A 145 -22.21 -30.05 -9.12
C ILE A 145 -22.17 -28.68 -8.46
N ILE A 146 -21.45 -27.71 -9.01
CA ILE A 146 -21.26 -26.40 -8.34
C ILE A 146 -22.55 -25.59 -8.30
N HIS A 147 -23.32 -25.57 -9.38
CA HIS A 147 -24.62 -24.89 -9.47
C HIS A 147 -25.80 -25.75 -9.03
N TYR A 148 -25.53 -26.94 -8.49
CA TYR A 148 -26.55 -27.68 -7.77
C TYR A 148 -26.84 -26.98 -6.45
N SER A 149 -28.05 -26.41 -6.32
CA SER A 149 -28.43 -25.47 -5.25
C SER A 149 -27.95 -25.85 -3.85
N LYS A 150 -28.10 -27.12 -3.43
CA LYS A 150 -27.68 -27.57 -2.10
C LYS A 150 -26.15 -27.56 -1.92
N ILE A 151 -25.41 -27.99 -2.94
CA ILE A 151 -23.94 -27.99 -2.92
C ILE A 151 -23.42 -26.56 -3.02
N GLN A 152 -24.04 -25.71 -3.86
CA GLN A 152 -23.64 -24.31 -4.02
C GLN A 152 -23.70 -23.56 -2.69
N THR A 153 -24.86 -23.57 -2.03
CA THR A 153 -25.06 -22.86 -0.76
C THR A 153 -24.15 -23.40 0.33
N ARG A 154 -23.98 -24.74 0.40
CA ARG A 154 -23.10 -25.39 1.36
C ARG A 154 -21.62 -25.07 1.10
N LEU A 155 -21.19 -25.04 -0.16
CA LEU A 155 -19.83 -24.72 -0.54
C LEU A 155 -19.46 -23.30 -0.13
N VAL A 156 -20.28 -22.33 -0.50
CA VAL A 156 -20.02 -20.92 -0.15
C VAL A 156 -20.02 -20.74 1.37
N SER A 157 -21.04 -21.24 2.08
CA SER A 157 -21.08 -21.15 3.55
C SER A 157 -19.86 -21.79 4.21
N THR A 158 -19.47 -23.00 3.81
CA THR A 158 -18.31 -23.70 4.39
C THR A 158 -17.01 -22.93 4.14
N LEU A 159 -16.79 -22.39 2.93
CA LEU A 159 -15.60 -21.60 2.63
C LEU A 159 -15.54 -20.32 3.46
N LEU A 160 -16.67 -19.63 3.63
CA LEU A 160 -16.76 -18.41 4.44
C LEU A 160 -16.56 -18.70 5.94
N GLU A 161 -17.11 -19.81 6.44
CA GLU A 161 -16.91 -20.27 7.81
C GLU A 161 -15.43 -20.59 8.11
N LEU A 162 -14.74 -21.26 7.18
CA LEU A 162 -13.30 -21.53 7.33
C LEU A 162 -12.47 -20.24 7.36
N ILE A 163 -12.81 -19.27 6.52
CA ILE A 163 -12.15 -17.95 6.55
C ILE A 163 -12.42 -17.24 7.89
N LEU A 164 -13.65 -17.30 8.39
CA LEU A 164 -14.00 -16.72 9.69
C LEU A 164 -13.22 -17.39 10.83
N LYS A 165 -13.14 -18.72 10.86
CA LYS A 165 -12.35 -19.50 11.82
C LYS A 165 -10.87 -19.10 11.78
N GLU A 166 -10.30 -18.91 10.59
CA GLU A 166 -8.91 -18.44 10.46
C GLU A 166 -8.74 -17.01 10.99
N ARG A 167 -9.70 -16.10 10.73
CA ARG A 167 -9.68 -14.73 11.29
C ARG A 167 -9.74 -14.70 12.81
N THR A 168 -10.37 -15.70 13.44
CA THR A 168 -10.42 -15.87 14.90
C THR A 168 -9.23 -16.64 15.47
N GLY A 169 -8.27 -17.05 14.62
CA GLY A 169 -7.02 -17.69 15.03
C GLY A 169 -7.05 -19.23 15.02
N GLU A 170 -8.10 -19.84 14.49
CA GLU A 170 -8.12 -21.30 14.31
C GLU A 170 -7.27 -21.72 13.10
N VAL A 171 -6.66 -22.89 13.19
CA VAL A 171 -5.86 -23.46 12.09
C VAL A 171 -6.79 -24.13 11.10
N ILE A 172 -6.72 -23.71 9.83
CA ILE A 172 -7.46 -24.32 8.73
C ILE A 172 -6.53 -25.03 7.75
N ASN A 173 -7.10 -25.95 6.96
CA ASN A 173 -6.38 -26.59 5.85
C ASN A 173 -6.26 -25.62 4.65
N ARG A 174 -5.24 -24.75 4.66
CA ARG A 174 -4.94 -23.80 3.57
C ARG A 174 -4.72 -24.48 2.21
N GLY A 175 -4.21 -25.72 2.20
CA GLY A 175 -4.02 -26.50 0.97
C GLY A 175 -5.34 -26.89 0.31
N LEU A 176 -6.32 -27.32 1.11
CA LEU A 176 -7.66 -27.61 0.64
C LEU A 176 -8.37 -26.36 0.11
N MET A 177 -8.28 -25.24 0.84
CA MET A 177 -8.81 -23.95 0.38
C MET A 177 -8.23 -23.58 -0.99
N ARG A 178 -6.91 -23.67 -1.16
CA ARG A 178 -6.22 -23.36 -2.42
C ARG A 178 -6.73 -24.23 -3.57
N ASN A 179 -6.92 -25.53 -3.33
CA ASN A 179 -7.40 -26.44 -4.36
C ASN A 179 -8.84 -26.13 -4.78
N ILE A 180 -9.72 -25.82 -3.82
CA ILE A 180 -11.12 -25.46 -4.09
C ILE A 180 -11.20 -24.10 -4.79
N SER A 181 -10.46 -23.09 -4.34
CA SER A 181 -10.38 -21.79 -5.01
C SER A 181 -9.85 -21.92 -6.43
N LYS A 182 -8.83 -22.76 -6.65
CA LYS A 182 -8.34 -23.08 -8.00
C LYS A 182 -9.41 -23.76 -8.85
N MET A 183 -10.13 -24.75 -8.32
CA MET A 183 -11.23 -25.38 -9.04
C MET A 183 -12.28 -24.35 -9.49
N LEU A 184 -12.69 -23.42 -8.61
CA LEU A 184 -13.66 -22.38 -8.97
C LEU A 184 -13.14 -21.48 -10.10
N MET A 185 -11.84 -21.16 -10.11
CA MET A 185 -11.20 -20.40 -11.18
C MET A 185 -11.13 -21.20 -12.50
N ASP A 186 -10.79 -22.49 -12.44
CA ASP A 186 -10.71 -23.39 -13.60
C ASP A 186 -12.08 -23.57 -14.27
N LEU A 187 -13.18 -23.52 -13.51
CA LEU A 187 -14.56 -23.60 -14.01
C LEU A 187 -15.05 -22.30 -14.68
N GLY A 188 -14.29 -21.21 -14.53
CA GLY A 188 -14.52 -19.95 -15.21
C GLY A 188 -14.45 -18.75 -14.26
N PRO A 189 -13.97 -17.58 -14.73
CA PRO A 189 -13.85 -16.38 -13.90
C PRO A 189 -15.18 -15.95 -13.25
N SER A 190 -16.31 -16.14 -13.94
CA SER A 190 -17.63 -15.78 -13.41
C SER A 190 -18.04 -16.65 -12.22
N VAL A 191 -17.64 -17.93 -12.19
CA VAL A 191 -17.98 -18.85 -11.08
C VAL A 191 -17.27 -18.38 -9.81
N TYR A 192 -15.96 -18.14 -9.88
CA TYR A 192 -15.24 -17.62 -8.71
C TYR A 192 -15.73 -16.22 -8.30
N GLN A 193 -15.92 -15.31 -9.26
CA GLN A 193 -16.25 -13.91 -8.96
C GLN A 193 -17.67 -13.73 -8.41
N GLU A 194 -18.68 -14.30 -9.07
CA GLU A 194 -20.09 -14.12 -8.71
C GLU A 194 -20.51 -15.06 -7.58
N ASP A 195 -20.11 -16.34 -7.63
CA ASP A 195 -20.61 -17.33 -6.67
C ASP A 195 -19.85 -17.30 -5.34
N PHE A 196 -18.57 -16.89 -5.33
CA PHE A 196 -17.74 -16.90 -4.12
C PHE A 196 -17.18 -15.52 -3.72
N GLU A 197 -16.46 -14.83 -4.61
CA GLU A 197 -15.74 -13.59 -4.26
C GLU A 197 -16.69 -12.50 -3.79
N LYS A 198 -17.82 -12.31 -4.47
CA LYS A 198 -18.82 -11.32 -4.09
C LYS A 198 -19.41 -11.59 -2.69
N PRO A 199 -19.96 -12.79 -2.38
CA PRO A 199 -20.36 -13.14 -1.02
C PRO A 199 -19.23 -13.00 0.02
N PHE A 200 -18.00 -13.36 -0.34
CA PHE A 200 -16.84 -13.21 0.52
C PHE A 200 -16.57 -11.74 0.88
N LEU A 201 -16.62 -10.84 -0.09
CA LEU A 201 -16.43 -9.40 0.15
C LEU A 201 -17.57 -8.82 0.99
N GLU A 202 -18.82 -9.21 0.75
CA GLU A 202 -20.00 -8.75 1.51
C GLU A 202 -19.95 -9.19 2.98
N VAL A 203 -19.62 -10.46 3.24
CA VAL A 203 -19.45 -10.97 4.61
C VAL A 203 -18.23 -10.36 5.29
N SER A 204 -17.14 -10.14 4.55
CA SER A 204 -15.95 -9.47 5.08
C SER A 204 -16.22 -8.02 5.46
N ALA A 205 -16.99 -7.28 4.66
CA ALA A 205 -17.40 -5.93 5.00
C ALA A 205 -18.21 -5.91 6.30
N SER A 206 -19.18 -6.83 6.44
CA SER A 206 -19.99 -6.96 7.66
C SER A 206 -19.13 -7.32 8.89
N PHE A 207 -18.18 -8.24 8.72
CA PHE A 207 -17.23 -8.63 9.77
C PHE A 207 -16.38 -7.44 10.24
N TYR A 208 -15.74 -6.72 9.32
CA TYR A 208 -14.87 -5.58 9.67
C TYR A 208 -15.65 -4.36 10.17
N SER A 209 -16.89 -4.18 9.72
CA SER A 209 -17.78 -3.15 10.26
C SER A 209 -18.10 -3.41 11.75
N GLY A 210 -18.41 -4.67 12.11
CA GLY A 210 -18.62 -5.06 13.51
C GLY A 210 -17.34 -5.00 14.36
N GLU A 211 -16.23 -5.52 13.84
CA GLU A 211 -14.95 -5.56 14.55
C GLU A 211 -14.38 -4.14 14.78
N SER A 212 -14.45 -3.26 13.79
CA SER A 212 -14.01 -1.86 13.92
C SER A 212 -14.80 -1.12 15.00
N GLN A 213 -16.12 -1.27 15.03
CA GLN A 213 -16.95 -0.65 16.07
C GLN A 213 -16.58 -1.16 17.47
N GLN A 214 -16.40 -2.48 17.62
CA GLN A 214 -15.96 -3.07 18.88
C GLN A 214 -14.60 -2.49 19.31
N PHE A 215 -13.62 -2.41 18.40
CA PHE A 215 -12.30 -1.89 18.73
C PHE A 215 -12.34 -0.42 19.13
N ILE A 216 -13.19 0.40 18.52
CA ILE A 216 -13.33 1.81 18.91
C ILE A 216 -13.88 1.96 20.33
N GLU A 217 -14.76 1.04 20.76
CA GLU A 217 -15.34 1.09 22.10
C GLU A 217 -14.37 0.59 23.19
N CYS A 218 -13.46 -0.32 22.86
CA CYS A 218 -12.60 -0.99 23.86
C CYS A 218 -11.11 -0.67 23.78
N CYS A 219 -10.62 -0.04 22.71
CA CYS A 219 -9.20 0.24 22.50
C CYS A 219 -8.92 1.74 22.49
N ASP A 220 -7.69 2.10 22.84
CA ASP A 220 -7.16 3.42 22.48
C ASP A 220 -6.82 3.48 20.99
N CYS A 221 -6.58 4.69 20.47
CA CYS A 221 -6.30 4.88 19.05
C CYS A 221 -5.03 4.14 18.59
N GLY A 222 -3.97 4.07 19.40
CA GLY A 222 -2.72 3.41 19.04
C GLY A 222 -2.90 1.90 18.86
N GLU A 223 -3.57 1.24 19.81
CA GLU A 223 -3.91 -0.17 19.75
C GLU A 223 -4.89 -0.48 18.62
N TYR A 224 -5.86 0.41 18.36
CA TYR A 224 -6.74 0.29 17.20
C TYR A 224 -5.94 0.26 15.89
N LEU A 225 -5.03 1.21 15.69
CA LEU A 225 -4.22 1.30 14.47
C LEU A 225 -3.34 0.07 14.27
N LYS A 226 -2.73 -0.46 15.35
CA LYS A 226 -1.97 -1.72 15.31
C LYS A 226 -2.84 -2.89 14.88
N LYS A 227 -4.05 -3.01 15.42
CA LYS A 227 -4.99 -4.08 15.05
C LYS A 227 -5.45 -3.93 13.60
N ALA A 228 -5.75 -2.72 13.14
CA ALA A 228 -6.14 -2.45 11.75
C ALA A 228 -5.00 -2.79 10.76
N GLU A 229 -3.77 -2.39 11.06
CA GLU A 229 -2.57 -2.76 10.29
C GLU A 229 -2.38 -4.28 10.24
N ARG A 230 -2.53 -4.96 11.37
CA ARG A 230 -2.45 -6.42 11.44
C ARG A 230 -3.51 -7.07 10.55
N ARG A 231 -4.77 -6.64 10.62
CA ARG A 231 -5.86 -7.19 9.79
C ARG A 231 -5.63 -7.00 8.30
N LEU A 232 -5.09 -5.84 7.88
CA LEU A 232 -4.70 -5.62 6.48
C LEU A 232 -3.64 -6.64 6.02
N ASN A 233 -2.59 -6.83 6.82
CA ASN A 233 -1.52 -7.77 6.49
C ASN A 233 -2.02 -9.22 6.46
N GLU A 234 -2.89 -9.60 7.41
CA GLU A 234 -3.51 -10.93 7.45
C GLU A 234 -4.36 -11.21 6.18
N GLU A 235 -5.11 -10.23 5.67
CA GLU A 235 -5.88 -10.38 4.42
C GLU A 235 -4.98 -10.48 3.18
N MET A 236 -3.91 -9.68 3.13
CA MET A 236 -2.93 -9.77 2.03
C MET A 236 -2.25 -11.14 2.03
N GLU A 237 -1.83 -11.63 3.20
CA GLU A 237 -1.26 -12.98 3.33
C GLU A 237 -2.28 -14.03 2.91
N ARG A 238 -3.54 -13.93 3.38
CA ARG A 238 -4.61 -14.86 3.03
C ARG A 238 -4.80 -15.00 1.53
N VAL A 239 -4.85 -13.86 0.83
CA VAL A 239 -4.99 -13.86 -0.62
C VAL A 239 -3.80 -14.57 -1.26
N SER A 240 -2.57 -14.22 -0.86
CA SER A 240 -1.35 -14.85 -1.39
C SER A 240 -1.30 -16.38 -1.14
N GLN A 241 -1.91 -16.85 -0.06
CA GLN A 241 -1.87 -18.25 0.34
C GLN A 241 -2.88 -19.11 -0.43
N TYR A 242 -4.10 -18.64 -0.70
CA TYR A 242 -5.12 -19.51 -1.30
C TYR A 242 -6.22 -18.83 -2.13
N LEU A 243 -6.27 -17.50 -2.27
CA LEU A 243 -7.26 -16.83 -3.12
C LEU A 243 -6.66 -16.35 -4.44
N ASP A 244 -7.50 -15.88 -5.37
CA ASP A 244 -7.02 -15.28 -6.61
C ASP A 244 -6.35 -13.91 -6.33
N ALA A 245 -5.25 -13.63 -7.02
CA ALA A 245 -4.49 -12.39 -6.85
C ALA A 245 -5.34 -11.14 -7.16
N LYS A 246 -6.36 -11.22 -8.01
CA LYS A 246 -7.25 -10.09 -8.30
C LYS A 246 -8.18 -9.75 -7.14
N THR A 247 -8.36 -10.67 -6.19
CA THR A 247 -9.16 -10.44 -4.98
C THR A 247 -8.42 -9.50 -4.01
N GLU A 248 -7.09 -9.45 -4.03
CA GLU A 248 -6.27 -8.66 -3.09
C GLU A 248 -6.69 -7.19 -3.05
N THR A 249 -6.83 -6.56 -4.21
CA THR A 249 -7.21 -5.14 -4.29
C THR A 249 -8.62 -4.90 -3.76
N LYS A 250 -9.55 -5.84 -4.00
CA LYS A 250 -10.95 -5.73 -3.57
C LYS A 250 -11.11 -5.90 -2.07
N ILE A 251 -10.49 -6.93 -1.49
CA ILE A 251 -10.56 -7.17 -0.04
C ILE A 251 -9.80 -6.09 0.74
N THR A 252 -8.65 -5.65 0.23
CA THR A 252 -7.89 -4.53 0.83
C THR A 252 -8.75 -3.28 0.89
N HIS A 253 -9.47 -2.95 -0.19
CA HIS A 253 -10.39 -1.82 -0.20
C HIS A 253 -11.52 -1.95 0.83
N VAL A 254 -12.07 -3.16 1.01
CA VAL A 254 -13.09 -3.42 2.05
C VAL A 254 -12.53 -3.16 3.44
N VAL A 255 -11.33 -3.66 3.76
CA VAL A 255 -10.69 -3.43 5.07
C VAL A 255 -10.38 -1.95 5.25
N GLU A 256 -9.79 -1.28 4.25
CA GLU A 256 -9.47 0.15 4.29
C GLU A 256 -10.73 1.00 4.52
N LYS A 257 -11.84 0.65 3.87
CA LYS A 257 -13.12 1.35 4.05
C LYS A 257 -13.69 1.16 5.46
N GLU A 258 -13.86 -0.09 5.87
CA GLU A 258 -14.58 -0.42 7.12
C GLU A 258 -13.73 -0.14 8.36
N MET A 259 -12.42 -0.38 8.32
CA MET A 259 -11.52 -0.14 9.46
C MET A 259 -10.95 1.27 9.52
N ILE A 260 -10.81 1.99 8.40
CA ILE A 260 -10.09 3.29 8.38
C ILE A 260 -11.04 4.41 7.94
N ALA A 261 -11.58 4.35 6.72
CA ALA A 261 -12.32 5.47 6.14
C ALA A 261 -13.56 5.85 6.97
N ASN A 262 -14.37 4.86 7.38
CA ASN A 262 -15.61 5.09 8.13
C ASN A 262 -15.36 5.72 9.52
N HIS A 263 -14.18 5.51 10.10
CA HIS A 263 -13.86 5.90 11.48
C HIS A 263 -12.78 6.97 11.59
N MET A 264 -12.29 7.46 10.45
CA MET A 264 -11.16 8.39 10.34
C MET A 264 -11.28 9.60 11.29
N GLN A 265 -12.41 10.30 11.23
CA GLN A 265 -12.66 11.48 12.06
C GLN A 265 -12.70 11.12 13.55
N ARG A 266 -13.34 9.99 13.89
CA ARG A 266 -13.44 9.52 15.27
C ARG A 266 -12.09 9.12 15.85
N LEU A 267 -11.21 8.50 15.05
CA LEU A 267 -9.86 8.11 15.46
C LEU A 267 -8.95 9.33 15.68
N VAL A 268 -8.98 10.29 14.77
CA VAL A 268 -8.16 11.51 14.88
C VAL A 268 -8.56 12.35 16.08
N HIS A 269 -9.87 12.47 16.34
CA HIS A 269 -10.43 13.25 17.45
C HIS A 269 -10.70 12.44 18.72
N MET A 270 -10.20 11.20 18.79
CA MET A 270 -10.44 10.33 19.94
C MET A 270 -9.92 10.95 21.24
N GLU A 271 -10.76 11.01 22.26
CA GLU A 271 -10.40 11.58 23.55
C GLU A 271 -9.19 10.86 24.15
N ASN A 272 -8.22 11.62 24.65
CA ASN A 272 -7.02 11.13 25.35
C ASN A 272 -6.09 10.18 24.58
N SER A 273 -6.37 9.85 23.32
CA SER A 273 -5.53 8.92 22.54
C SER A 273 -5.41 9.27 21.06
N GLY A 274 -6.23 10.20 20.54
CA GLY A 274 -6.21 10.64 19.15
C GLY A 274 -4.94 11.40 18.76
N LEU A 275 -4.95 11.99 17.55
CA LEU A 275 -3.75 12.58 16.93
C LEU A 275 -3.06 13.61 17.83
N VAL A 276 -3.83 14.50 18.47
CA VAL A 276 -3.27 15.53 19.36
C VAL A 276 -2.52 14.91 20.54
N ASN A 277 -3.06 13.85 21.14
CA ASN A 277 -2.39 13.16 22.25
C ASN A 277 -1.08 12.50 21.78
N MET A 278 -1.08 11.90 20.59
CA MET A 278 0.11 11.30 20.00
C MET A 278 1.21 12.33 19.71
N LEU A 279 0.83 13.52 19.22
CA LEU A 279 1.75 14.65 18.99
C LEU A 279 2.35 15.18 20.30
N VAL A 280 1.52 15.37 21.33
CA VAL A 280 1.97 15.89 22.63
C VAL A 280 2.92 14.91 23.32
N ASN A 281 2.62 13.62 23.31
CA ASN A 281 3.38 12.58 24.02
C ASN A 281 4.49 11.92 23.20
N ASP A 282 4.86 12.49 22.05
CA ASP A 282 5.98 12.02 21.21
C ASP A 282 5.85 10.53 20.79
N LYS A 283 4.63 10.08 20.50
CA LYS A 283 4.34 8.69 20.08
C LYS A 283 4.65 8.47 18.59
N TYR A 284 5.93 8.54 18.21
CA TYR A 284 6.38 8.49 16.81
C TYR A 284 5.91 7.25 16.03
N ASP A 285 5.93 6.06 16.66
CA ASP A 285 5.52 4.82 16.00
C ASP A 285 4.02 4.82 15.67
N ASP A 286 3.19 5.30 16.60
CA ASP A 286 1.74 5.38 16.40
C ASP A 286 1.39 6.46 15.36
N LEU A 287 2.11 7.59 15.35
CA LEU A 287 2.00 8.62 14.32
C LEU A 287 2.36 8.07 12.93
N SER A 288 3.42 7.26 12.84
CA SER A 288 3.83 6.63 11.57
C SER A 288 2.78 5.63 11.08
N ARG A 289 2.22 4.79 11.97
CA ARG A 289 1.09 3.91 11.63
C ARG A 289 -0.12 4.70 11.17
N MET A 290 -0.50 5.76 11.89
CA MET A 290 -1.63 6.61 11.52
C MET A 290 -1.43 7.19 10.12
N TYR A 291 -0.24 7.73 9.82
CA TYR A 291 0.09 8.27 8.51
C TYR A 291 0.02 7.21 7.40
N ASN A 292 0.64 6.05 7.60
CA ASN A 292 0.67 4.98 6.59
C ASN A 292 -0.72 4.40 6.31
N LEU A 293 -1.56 4.27 7.34
CA LEU A 293 -2.95 3.80 7.20
C LEU A 293 -3.83 4.86 6.52
N PHE A 294 -3.71 6.12 6.91
CA PHE A 294 -4.54 7.20 6.37
C PHE A 294 -4.15 7.58 4.93
N ARG A 295 -2.90 7.34 4.52
CA ARG A 295 -2.48 7.50 3.13
C ARG A 295 -3.26 6.60 2.16
N ARG A 296 -3.79 5.48 2.64
CA ARG A 296 -4.50 4.49 1.83
C ARG A 296 -5.93 4.91 1.47
N VAL A 297 -6.50 5.85 2.22
CA VAL A 297 -7.89 6.27 2.07
C VAL A 297 -7.99 7.71 1.54
N PRO A 298 -9.01 8.03 0.73
CA PRO A 298 -9.26 9.40 0.30
C PRO A 298 -9.40 10.34 1.50
N GLU A 299 -8.88 11.55 1.39
CA GLU A 299 -8.94 12.59 2.44
C GLU A 299 -8.27 12.24 3.79
N GLY A 300 -7.60 11.09 3.90
CA GLY A 300 -6.91 10.69 5.12
C GLY A 300 -5.77 11.64 5.50
N LEU A 301 -4.85 11.90 4.57
CA LEU A 301 -3.71 12.79 4.83
C LEU A 301 -4.14 14.25 5.05
N SER A 302 -5.18 14.73 4.36
CA SER A 302 -5.72 16.07 4.61
C SER A 302 -6.28 16.19 6.01
N THR A 303 -7.03 15.18 6.49
CA THR A 303 -7.57 15.18 7.85
C THR A 303 -6.48 15.27 8.91
N ILE A 304 -5.41 14.45 8.81
CA ILE A 304 -4.28 14.52 9.74
C ILE A 304 -3.61 15.90 9.69
N ARG A 305 -3.34 16.40 8.48
CA ARG A 305 -2.66 17.68 8.28
C ARG A 305 -3.47 18.84 8.86
N ASP A 306 -4.78 18.86 8.64
CA ASP A 306 -5.64 19.95 9.08
C ASP A 306 -5.73 19.98 10.61
N VAL A 307 -5.87 18.82 11.26
CA VAL A 307 -5.86 18.72 12.73
C VAL A 307 -4.49 19.07 13.33
N MET A 308 -3.40 18.59 12.73
CA MET A 308 -2.04 18.99 13.13
C MET A 308 -1.85 20.50 13.01
N THR A 309 -2.30 21.11 11.92
CA THR A 309 -2.21 22.56 11.67
C THR A 309 -2.98 23.34 12.73
N SER A 310 -4.23 22.94 13.02
CA SER A 310 -5.04 23.57 14.06
C SER A 310 -4.40 23.45 15.44
N HIS A 311 -3.88 22.26 15.79
CA HIS A 311 -3.17 22.06 17.07
C HIS A 311 -1.91 22.93 17.16
N LEU A 312 -1.09 22.95 16.12
CA LEU A 312 0.13 23.77 16.05
C LEU A 312 -0.17 25.26 16.22
N ARG A 313 -1.22 25.77 15.55
CA ARG A 313 -1.60 27.18 15.65
C ARG A 313 -2.09 27.54 17.04
N GLU A 314 -2.85 26.67 17.70
CA GLU A 314 -3.34 26.91 19.05
C GLU A 314 -2.20 26.85 20.08
N THR A 315 -1.39 25.79 20.05
CA THR A 315 -0.21 25.65 20.92
C THR A 315 0.78 26.81 20.71
N GLY A 316 1.06 27.17 19.46
CA GLY A 316 1.93 28.30 19.12
C GLY A 316 1.36 29.65 19.55
N LYS A 317 0.06 29.87 19.41
CA LYS A 317 -0.61 31.08 19.91
C LYS A 317 -0.50 31.18 21.43
N GLN A 318 -0.71 30.09 22.17
CA GLN A 318 -0.52 30.07 23.62
C GLN A 318 0.94 30.31 24.00
N LEU A 319 1.90 29.82 23.21
CA LEU A 319 3.32 30.06 23.44
C LEU A 319 3.69 31.55 23.27
N VAL A 320 3.11 32.22 22.27
CA VAL A 320 3.48 33.60 21.93
C VAL A 320 2.66 34.70 22.63
N THR A 321 1.54 34.36 23.26
CA THR A 321 0.64 35.33 23.92
C THR A 321 0.61 35.23 25.45
N ASP A 322 1.10 34.14 26.03
CA ASP A 322 1.08 33.93 27.48
C ASP A 322 2.00 34.92 28.23
N PRO A 323 1.46 35.79 29.11
CA PRO A 323 2.23 36.79 29.84
C PRO A 323 3.40 36.22 30.65
N ASP A 324 3.28 35.00 31.19
CA ASP A 324 4.33 34.38 31.98
C ASP A 324 5.49 33.89 31.11
N LYS A 325 5.20 33.44 29.89
CA LYS A 325 6.20 33.01 28.90
C LYS A 325 6.89 34.18 28.21
N LEU A 326 6.31 35.38 28.27
CA LEU A 326 6.87 36.61 27.72
C LEU A 326 7.87 37.32 28.66
N ARG A 327 8.10 36.78 29.87
CA ARG A 327 9.00 37.39 30.87
C ARG A 327 10.47 37.30 30.47
N ASP A 328 10.89 36.19 29.86
CA ASP A 328 12.26 35.94 29.44
C ASP A 328 12.33 35.78 27.91
N PRO A 329 12.90 36.77 27.19
CA PRO A 329 13.08 36.72 25.73
C PRO A 329 13.92 35.54 25.24
N VAL A 330 14.90 35.09 26.02
CA VAL A 330 15.80 34.01 25.62
C VAL A 330 15.08 32.67 25.71
N ASP A 331 14.39 32.44 26.84
CA ASP A 331 13.56 31.25 27.05
C ASP A 331 12.40 31.18 26.04
N PHE A 332 11.77 32.32 25.73
CA PHE A 332 10.74 32.41 24.68
C PHE A 332 11.22 31.85 23.34
N VAL A 333 12.37 32.32 22.84
CA VAL A 333 12.92 31.88 21.55
C VAL A 333 13.38 30.43 21.64
N GLN A 334 13.97 30.01 22.77
CA GLN A 334 14.39 28.63 22.97
C GLN A 334 13.20 27.66 22.90
N ARG A 335 12.05 28.00 23.49
CA ARG A 335 10.83 27.20 23.41
C ARG A 335 10.30 27.11 21.97
N LEU A 336 10.33 28.19 21.21
CA LEU A 336 9.96 28.18 19.78
C LEU A 336 10.85 27.23 18.97
N LEU A 337 12.17 27.27 19.21
CA LEU A 337 13.11 26.35 18.55
C LEU A 337 12.86 24.90 18.93
N ASN A 338 12.62 24.62 20.21
CA ASN A 338 12.34 23.27 20.69
C ASN A 338 11.04 22.72 20.08
N GLU A 339 9.98 23.53 20.00
CA GLU A 339 8.73 23.15 19.35
C GLU A 339 8.93 22.88 17.85
N LYS A 340 9.77 23.68 17.18
CA LYS A 340 10.09 23.45 15.76
C LYS A 340 10.85 22.15 15.55
N ASP A 341 11.90 21.94 16.33
CA ASP A 341 12.73 20.72 16.27
C ASP A 341 11.89 19.46 16.52
N LYS A 342 10.97 19.51 17.51
CA LYS A 342 10.03 18.42 17.80
C LYS A 342 9.17 18.08 16.59
N HIS A 343 8.51 19.08 15.99
CA HIS A 343 7.61 18.83 14.88
C HIS A 343 8.34 18.50 13.57
N ASP A 344 9.54 19.03 13.33
CA ASP A 344 10.40 18.61 12.22
C ASP A 344 10.81 17.14 12.36
N LYS A 345 11.12 16.71 13.58
CA LYS A 345 11.42 15.30 13.87
C LYS A 345 10.20 14.42 13.60
N ILE A 346 8.99 14.86 13.98
CA ILE A 346 7.75 14.14 13.65
C ILE A 346 7.57 14.00 12.13
N VAL A 347 7.70 15.10 11.38
CA VAL A 347 7.49 15.07 9.93
C VAL A 347 8.53 14.20 9.23
N SER A 348 9.79 14.28 9.65
CA SER A 348 10.88 13.47 9.06
C SER A 348 10.78 11.99 9.44
N SER A 349 10.45 11.66 10.69
CA SER A 349 10.49 10.28 11.20
C SER A 349 9.17 9.53 11.02
N ALA A 350 8.03 10.19 11.20
CA ALA A 350 6.71 9.56 11.17
C ALA A 350 5.96 9.78 9.86
N PHE A 351 6.11 10.94 9.22
CA PHE A 351 5.34 11.32 8.01
C PHE A 351 6.15 11.23 6.72
N ASN A 352 7.18 10.38 6.68
CA ASN A 352 8.01 10.11 5.50
C ASN A 352 8.55 11.37 4.80
N ASN A 353 8.83 12.42 5.57
CA ASN A 353 9.32 13.70 5.07
C ASN A 353 8.37 14.36 4.03
N ASP A 354 7.05 14.21 4.20
CA ASP A 354 6.04 14.76 3.29
C ASP A 354 6.08 16.30 3.26
N LYS A 355 6.31 16.85 2.05
CA LYS A 355 6.42 18.30 1.81
C LYS A 355 5.15 19.06 2.17
N THR A 356 3.98 18.45 2.04
CA THR A 356 2.70 19.10 2.38
C THR A 356 2.59 19.33 3.89
N PHE A 357 3.09 18.40 4.70
CA PHE A 357 3.18 18.55 6.16
C PHE A 357 4.26 19.55 6.56
N GLN A 358 5.42 19.54 5.90
CA GLN A 358 6.46 20.57 6.11
C GLN A 358 5.93 21.97 5.82
N ASN A 359 5.21 22.15 4.72
CA ASN A 359 4.62 23.44 4.35
C ASN A 359 3.56 23.89 5.36
N ALA A 360 2.71 22.98 5.83
CA ALA A 360 1.71 23.26 6.87
C ALA A 360 2.37 23.67 8.20
N LEU A 361 3.46 22.99 8.59
CA LEU A 361 4.28 23.35 9.75
C LEU A 361 4.88 24.75 9.60
N ASN A 362 5.57 25.02 8.49
CA ASN A 362 6.18 26.32 8.21
C ASN A 362 5.15 27.46 8.21
N SER A 363 4.01 27.26 7.55
CA SER A 363 2.92 28.24 7.53
C SER A 363 2.30 28.47 8.91
N SER A 364 2.25 27.44 9.76
CA SER A 364 1.77 27.59 11.14
C SER A 364 2.71 28.43 11.99
N PHE A 365 4.03 28.18 11.88
CA PHE A 365 5.05 28.99 12.56
C PHE A 365 5.05 30.45 12.11
N GLU A 366 4.94 30.69 10.80
CA GLU A 366 4.78 32.03 10.25
C GLU A 366 3.52 32.72 10.79
N TYR A 367 2.40 32.00 10.91
CA TYR A 367 1.17 32.55 11.46
C TYR A 367 1.33 33.02 12.91
N PHE A 368 1.76 32.15 13.83
CA PHE A 368 1.72 32.48 15.25
C PHE A 368 2.89 33.36 15.72
N ILE A 369 4.07 33.29 15.10
CA ILE A 369 5.20 34.16 15.48
C ILE A 369 4.83 35.64 15.29
N ASN A 370 4.09 35.94 14.22
CA ASN A 370 3.65 37.30 13.90
C ASN A 370 2.41 37.77 14.70
N LEU A 371 1.84 36.94 15.58
CA LEU A 371 0.80 37.39 16.52
C LEU A 371 1.37 38.23 17.67
N ASN A 372 2.69 38.16 17.91
CA ASN A 372 3.37 38.91 18.95
C ASN A 372 4.31 39.95 18.35
N ASN A 373 3.99 41.24 18.51
CA ASN A 373 4.79 42.36 18.01
C ASN A 373 6.20 42.45 18.64
N ARG A 374 6.45 41.72 19.73
CA ARG A 374 7.77 41.63 20.38
C ARG A 374 8.65 40.51 19.83
N SER A 375 8.12 39.63 18.96
CA SER A 375 8.91 38.54 18.37
C SER A 375 10.21 39.02 17.70
N PRO A 376 10.23 40.12 16.90
CA PRO A 376 11.48 40.65 16.35
C PRO A 376 12.50 41.09 17.41
N GLU A 377 12.04 41.73 18.49
CA GLU A 377 12.88 42.13 19.63
C GLU A 377 13.49 40.91 20.33
N PHE A 378 12.65 39.91 20.60
CA PHE A 378 13.03 38.71 21.35
C PHE A 378 14.04 37.85 20.59
N ILE A 379 13.84 37.67 19.28
CA ILE A 379 14.81 36.96 18.44
C ILE A 379 16.15 37.72 18.43
N SER A 380 16.12 39.06 18.37
CA SER A 380 17.34 39.87 18.45
C SER A 380 18.07 39.73 19.79
N LEU A 381 17.33 39.70 20.90
CA LEU A 381 17.88 39.51 22.25
C LEU A 381 18.46 38.10 22.45
N TYR A 382 17.78 37.08 21.93
CA TYR A 382 18.29 35.70 21.95
C TYR A 382 19.63 35.60 21.22
N VAL A 383 19.73 36.20 20.04
CA VAL A 383 20.99 36.27 19.29
C VAL A 383 22.08 37.00 20.06
N ASP A 384 21.75 38.15 20.67
CA ASP A 384 22.69 38.90 21.52
C ASP A 384 23.19 38.07 22.71
N ASP A 385 22.33 37.30 23.38
CA ASP A 385 22.73 36.44 24.50
C ASP A 385 23.64 35.29 24.04
N LYS A 386 23.28 34.61 22.93
CA LYS A 386 24.11 33.54 22.36
C LYS A 386 25.50 34.06 21.98
N LEU A 387 25.59 35.19 21.28
CA LEU A 387 26.86 35.78 20.85
C LEU A 387 27.71 36.38 22.00
N ARG A 388 27.12 36.68 23.16
CA ARG A 388 27.86 37.19 24.35
C ARG A 388 28.32 36.11 25.32
N LYS A 389 27.49 35.08 25.52
CA LYS A 389 27.70 34.07 26.57
C LYS A 389 27.60 32.65 26.04
N GLY A 390 26.64 32.39 25.16
CA GLY A 390 26.27 31.05 24.71
C GLY A 390 27.30 30.32 23.84
N LEU A 391 28.29 31.03 23.26
CA LEU A 391 29.30 30.44 22.38
C LEU A 391 30.66 30.16 23.06
N LYS A 392 30.80 30.43 24.36
CA LYS A 392 32.08 30.19 25.06
C LYS A 392 32.34 28.69 25.20
N GLY A 393 33.36 28.18 24.49
CA GLY A 393 33.75 26.76 24.53
C GLY A 393 32.90 25.85 23.65
N VAL A 394 32.07 26.41 22.77
CA VAL A 394 31.26 25.68 21.78
C VAL A 394 32.05 25.56 20.47
N SER A 395 31.88 24.46 19.73
CA SER A 395 32.56 24.26 18.44
C SER A 395 32.04 25.26 17.38
N GLU A 396 32.86 25.57 16.37
CA GLU A 396 32.44 26.43 15.26
C GLU A 396 31.25 25.83 14.48
N GLU A 397 31.16 24.50 14.39
CA GLU A 397 30.04 23.80 13.74
C GLU A 397 28.73 23.99 14.51
N ASP A 398 28.76 23.85 15.84
CA ASP A 398 27.59 24.05 16.70
C ASP A 398 27.11 25.52 16.68
N VAL A 399 28.05 26.47 16.58
CA VAL A 399 27.73 27.90 16.39
C VAL A 399 26.88 28.08 15.13
N GLU A 400 27.31 27.49 14.02
CA GLU A 400 26.64 27.63 12.73
C GLU A 400 25.23 27.00 12.75
N ILE A 401 25.06 25.85 13.41
CA ILE A 401 23.74 25.23 13.63
C ILE A 401 22.80 26.18 14.38
N VAL A 402 23.30 26.85 15.42
CA VAL A 402 22.50 27.82 16.18
C VAL A 402 22.11 29.02 15.32
N LEU A 403 23.04 29.54 14.51
CA LEU A 403 22.77 30.65 13.59
C LEU A 403 21.72 30.25 12.54
N ASP A 404 21.78 29.04 11.99
CA ASP A 404 20.79 28.55 11.02
C ASP A 404 19.40 28.41 11.63
N LYS A 405 19.30 27.94 12.87
CA LYS A 405 18.03 27.89 13.62
C LYS A 405 17.44 29.27 13.86
N VAL A 406 18.26 30.25 14.21
CA VAL A 406 17.82 31.65 14.33
C VAL A 406 17.34 32.18 12.98
N MET A 407 18.09 31.93 11.90
CA MET A 407 17.74 32.39 10.57
C MET A 407 16.46 31.73 10.04
N MET A 408 16.16 30.51 10.48
CA MET A 408 14.87 29.87 10.23
C MET A 408 13.72 30.65 10.89
N LEU A 409 13.83 31.06 12.17
CA LEU A 409 12.81 31.90 12.80
C LEU A 409 12.71 33.30 12.18
N PHE A 410 13.85 33.88 11.80
CA PHE A 410 13.89 35.19 11.11
C PHE A 410 13.13 35.16 9.78
N ARG A 411 13.21 34.06 9.03
CA ARG A 411 12.47 33.90 7.77
C ARG A 411 10.95 33.98 7.97
N TYR A 412 10.45 33.52 9.11
CA TYR A 412 9.03 33.59 9.46
C TYR A 412 8.55 34.99 9.89
N LEU A 413 9.45 35.95 10.14
CA LEU A 413 9.05 37.31 10.51
C LEU A 413 8.53 38.10 9.30
N GLN A 414 7.41 38.80 9.51
CA GLN A 414 6.89 39.80 8.56
C GLN A 414 7.61 41.15 8.72
N GLU A 415 7.76 41.63 9.95
CA GLU A 415 8.40 42.93 10.28
C GLU A 415 9.93 42.80 10.44
N LYS A 416 10.63 42.48 9.34
CA LYS A 416 12.10 42.27 9.33
C LYS A 416 12.90 43.54 9.62
N ASP A 417 12.35 44.71 9.32
CA ASP A 417 12.94 46.03 9.60
C ASP A 417 12.95 46.34 11.11
N VAL A 418 11.92 45.92 11.85
CA VAL A 418 11.89 46.03 13.32
C VAL A 418 12.99 45.17 13.94
N PHE A 419 13.19 43.94 13.43
CA PHE A 419 14.33 43.11 13.84
C PHE A 419 15.67 43.80 13.58
N GLU A 420 15.88 44.36 12.37
CA GLU A 420 17.12 45.07 12.00
C GLU A 420 17.44 46.19 13.00
N LYS A 421 16.41 46.97 13.38
CA LYS A 421 16.55 48.08 14.33
C LYS A 421 17.07 47.60 15.69
N TYR A 422 16.48 46.55 16.26
CA TYR A 422 16.94 45.98 17.54
C TYR A 422 18.31 45.33 17.40
N TYR A 423 18.54 44.56 16.33
CA TYR A 423 19.81 43.88 16.09
C TYR A 423 20.96 44.88 16.00
N LYS A 424 20.79 45.97 15.26
CA LYS A 424 21.77 47.05 15.15
C LYS A 424 22.11 47.66 16.51
N GLN A 425 21.11 47.90 17.37
CA GLN A 425 21.34 48.45 18.71
C GLN A 425 22.13 47.47 19.59
N HIS A 426 21.82 46.18 19.53
CA HIS A 426 22.53 45.15 20.28
C HIS A 426 23.96 44.95 19.76
N LEU A 427 24.16 44.92 18.44
CA LEU A 427 25.47 44.85 17.81
C LEU A 427 26.35 46.05 18.21
N ALA A 428 25.82 47.27 18.18
CA ALA A 428 26.56 48.46 18.60
C ALA A 428 27.07 48.34 20.04
N LYS A 429 26.20 47.89 20.96
CA LYS A 429 26.57 47.65 22.36
C LYS A 429 27.66 46.58 22.50
N ARG A 430 27.58 45.49 21.72
CA ARG A 430 28.60 44.42 21.74
C ARG A 430 29.96 44.91 21.23
N LEU A 431 29.98 45.57 20.08
CA LEU A 431 31.21 46.11 19.48
C LEU A 431 31.89 47.14 20.40
N LEU A 432 31.12 48.05 21.01
CA LEU A 432 31.68 49.10 21.87
C LEU A 432 32.11 48.60 23.26
N SER A 433 31.44 47.57 23.80
CA SER A 433 31.77 47.04 25.13
C SER A 433 32.94 46.05 25.12
N GLY A 434 33.43 45.65 23.94
CA GLY A 434 34.51 44.66 23.79
C GLY A 434 34.14 43.26 24.31
N LYS A 435 32.83 42.96 24.40
CA LYS A 435 32.28 41.69 24.93
C LYS A 435 31.79 40.74 23.83
N THR A 436 32.35 40.81 22.62
CA THR A 436 32.08 39.82 21.56
C THR A 436 32.84 38.53 21.82
N VAL A 437 32.17 37.38 21.71
CA VAL A 437 32.82 36.06 21.90
C VAL A 437 33.56 35.63 20.62
N SER A 438 33.03 35.94 19.45
CA SER A 438 33.65 35.64 18.15
C SER A 438 33.20 36.65 17.09
N ASP A 439 34.16 37.33 16.46
CA ASP A 439 33.90 38.24 15.34
C ASP A 439 33.48 37.46 14.07
N ASP A 440 33.93 36.21 13.94
CA ASP A 440 33.60 35.35 12.80
C ASP A 440 32.13 34.91 12.83
N ALA A 441 31.60 34.58 14.02
CA ALA A 441 30.19 34.26 14.20
C ALA A 441 29.28 35.45 13.85
N GLU A 442 29.68 36.67 14.23
CA GLU A 442 28.95 37.89 13.89
C GLU A 442 28.94 38.15 12.37
N ARG A 443 30.09 37.98 11.72
CA ARG A 443 30.22 38.10 10.26
C ARG A 443 29.38 37.04 9.55
N SER A 444 29.40 35.79 10.02
CA SER A 444 28.57 34.70 9.47
C SER A 444 27.09 35.06 9.51
N LEU A 445 26.58 35.55 10.65
CA LEU A 445 25.19 35.96 10.77
C LEU A 445 24.82 37.12 9.83
N ILE A 446 25.70 38.12 9.69
CA ILE A 446 25.48 39.22 8.73
C ILE A 446 25.43 38.71 7.29
N VAL A 447 26.29 37.77 6.92
CA VAL A 447 26.25 37.14 5.59
C VAL A 447 24.93 36.41 5.37
N LYS A 448 24.44 35.66 6.36
CA LYS A 448 23.13 34.98 6.26
C LYS A 448 21.97 35.98 6.11
N LEU A 449 21.97 37.07 6.88
CA LEU A 449 20.98 38.15 6.74
C LEU A 449 21.05 38.82 5.36
N LYS A 450 22.26 38.99 4.80
CA LYS A 450 22.47 39.54 3.46
C LYS A 450 21.91 38.62 2.37
N THR A 451 22.08 37.32 2.52
CA THR A 451 21.51 36.34 1.59
C THR A 451 19.99 36.37 1.59
N GLU A 452 19.36 36.50 2.77
CA GLU A 452 17.89 36.50 2.90
C GLU A 452 17.24 37.84 2.50
N CYS A 453 17.84 38.99 2.84
CA CYS A 453 17.23 40.31 2.68
C CYS A 453 17.95 41.25 1.71
N GLY A 454 19.11 40.84 1.19
CA GLY A 454 19.92 41.62 0.26
C GLY A 454 20.84 42.64 0.93
N TYR A 455 21.69 43.26 0.10
CA TYR A 455 22.75 44.18 0.53
C TYR A 455 22.26 45.42 1.28
N GLN A 456 21.11 45.98 0.88
CA GLN A 456 20.58 47.21 1.49
C GLN A 456 20.24 47.02 2.97
N PHE A 457 19.80 45.81 3.35
CA PHE A 457 19.47 45.45 4.74
C PHE A 457 20.71 45.40 5.63
N THR A 458 21.84 44.89 5.12
CA THR A 458 23.06 44.68 5.92
C THR A 458 24.08 45.80 5.82
N SER A 459 23.97 46.72 4.86
CA SER A 459 24.96 47.78 4.59
C SER A 459 25.34 48.58 5.84
N LYS A 460 24.37 48.92 6.69
CA LYS A 460 24.64 49.63 7.96
C LYS A 460 25.39 48.77 8.98
N LEU A 461 25.07 47.48 9.06
CA LEU A 461 25.72 46.52 9.96
C LEU A 461 27.17 46.26 9.51
N GLU A 462 27.40 46.10 8.21
CA GLU A 462 28.74 45.97 7.61
C GLU A 462 29.58 47.24 7.81
N GLY A 463 28.95 48.42 7.70
CA GLY A 463 29.59 49.71 8.00
C GLY A 463 30.12 49.78 9.43
N MET A 464 29.35 49.32 10.42
CA MET A 464 29.78 49.30 11.83
C MET A 464 31.05 48.47 12.05
N PHE A 465 31.23 47.36 11.34
CA PHE A 465 32.47 46.56 11.39
C PHE A 465 33.65 47.26 10.72
N THR A 466 33.38 47.96 9.61
CA THR A 466 34.40 48.75 8.89
C THR A 466 34.91 49.90 9.76
N ASP A 467 34.00 50.58 10.46
CA ASP A 467 34.33 51.65 11.40
C ASP A 467 35.20 51.12 12.57
N MET A 468 34.85 49.94 13.11
CA MET A 468 35.63 49.32 14.19
C MET A 468 37.06 48.98 13.75
N LYS A 469 37.22 48.40 12.55
CA LYS A 469 38.53 48.10 11.98
C LYS A 469 39.35 49.36 11.72
N THR A 470 38.72 50.38 11.13
CA THR A 470 39.38 51.67 10.85
C THR A 470 39.84 52.34 12.14
N SER A 471 39.03 52.27 13.21
CA SER A 471 39.39 52.77 14.54
C SER A 471 40.60 52.04 15.13
N GLN A 472 40.65 50.71 15.02
CA GLN A 472 41.80 49.90 15.45
C GLN A 472 43.07 50.25 14.68
N ASP A 473 42.98 50.33 13.34
CA ASP A 473 44.12 50.67 12.47
C ASP A 473 44.66 52.08 12.79
N THR A 474 43.76 53.04 13.00
CA THR A 474 44.10 54.42 13.39
C THR A 474 44.78 54.45 14.76
N MET A 475 44.26 53.70 15.73
CA MET A 475 44.83 53.60 17.08
C MET A 475 46.22 52.95 17.06
N GLN A 476 46.43 51.88 16.27
CA GLN A 476 47.75 51.28 16.09
C GLN A 476 48.74 52.27 15.47
N GLY A 477 48.32 53.02 14.46
CA GLY A 477 49.12 54.09 13.86
C GLY A 477 49.52 55.14 14.89
N PHE A 478 48.58 55.59 15.71
CA PHE A 478 48.85 56.52 16.82
C PHE A 478 49.84 55.96 17.84
N MET A 479 49.68 54.70 18.26
CA MET A 479 50.59 54.05 19.20
C MET A 479 52.00 53.90 18.64
N ARG A 480 52.16 53.54 17.35
CA ARG A 480 53.46 53.48 16.68
C ARG A 480 54.13 54.86 16.61
N ALA A 481 53.38 55.89 16.25
CA ALA A 481 53.88 57.26 16.18
C ALA A 481 54.32 57.76 17.57
N LYS A 482 53.52 57.47 18.62
CA LYS A 482 53.86 57.77 20.01
C LYS A 482 55.14 57.05 20.45
N GLN A 483 55.29 55.76 20.10
CA GLN A 483 56.47 54.99 20.47
C GLN A 483 57.74 55.47 19.75
N HIS A 484 57.62 55.83 18.47
CA HIS A 484 58.69 56.48 17.72
C HIS A 484 59.11 57.82 18.35
N TRP A 485 58.13 58.64 18.77
CA TRP A 485 58.38 59.89 19.49
C TRP A 485 59.12 59.69 20.82
N ILE A 486 58.68 58.71 21.61
CA ILE A 486 59.34 58.36 22.88
C ILE A 486 60.78 57.88 22.65
N LEU A 487 61.02 57.06 21.62
CA LEU A 487 62.36 56.59 21.27
C LEU A 487 63.27 57.71 20.78
N GLN A 488 62.75 58.68 20.02
CA GLN A 488 63.52 59.86 19.61
C GLN A 488 63.88 60.78 20.78
N MET A 489 63.02 60.89 21.79
CA MET A 489 63.32 61.68 23.00
C MET A 489 64.24 60.96 24.00
N ALA A 490 64.45 59.65 23.83
CA ALA A 490 65.32 58.84 24.68
C ALA A 490 66.75 58.65 24.12
N GLN A 491 67.06 59.20 22.94
CA GLN A 491 68.43 59.26 22.43
C GLN A 491 69.16 60.51 23.00
N PRO A 492 70.39 60.36 23.56
CA PRO A 492 71.13 61.47 24.18
C PRO A 492 71.51 62.60 23.23
#